data_AF-A0A940RCM3-F1
#
_entry.id   AF-A0A940RCM3-F1
#
_cell.length_a   1.000
_cell.length_b   1.000
_cell.length_c   1.000
_cell.angle_alpha   90.00
_cell.angle_beta   90.00
_cell.angle_gamma   90.00
#
_symmetry.space_group_name_H-M   'P 1'
#
loop_
_entity.id
_entity.type
_entity.pdbx_description
1 polymer ?
#
loop_
_entity_poly.entity_id
_entity_poly.type
_entity_poly.pdbx_seq_one_letter_code
_entity_poly.pdbx_strand_id
1 'polypeptide(L)'
;MNKLVIGLLFTCFFISCKNKKLDSTKAYFSVVDYLGAEVKKMDTLDLRFKKITTVDDRSDTSLVTKEEFQKYAKEFLSLPDIASDKKMDNYTEANDFDEILGNVLLIYTAKEPNDEVRNETIMMEPDEQGNTHVKT
;
A
#
# COMPACT_ATOMS: atom_id res chain seq x y z
N MET A 1 2.75 -1.01 -55.82
CA MET A 1 2.04 -0.35 -54.71
C MET A 1 1.39 -1.40 -53.81
N ASN A 2 1.83 -1.42 -52.55
CA ASN A 2 1.13 -1.85 -51.33
C ASN A 2 0.47 -3.23 -51.26
N LYS A 3 1.24 -4.31 -51.36
CA LYS A 3 0.85 -5.60 -50.73
C LYS A 3 1.68 -5.96 -49.49
N LEU A 4 2.80 -5.27 -49.26
CA LEU A 4 3.69 -5.51 -48.12
C LEU A 4 3.28 -4.76 -46.84
N VAL A 5 2.41 -3.75 -46.96
CA VAL A 5 1.94 -2.92 -45.83
C VAL A 5 0.71 -3.53 -45.12
N ILE A 6 -0.03 -4.41 -45.80
CA ILE A 6 -1.26 -5.01 -45.26
C ILE A 6 -0.95 -6.14 -44.27
N GLY A 7 0.22 -6.80 -44.38
CA GLY A 7 0.65 -7.85 -43.46
C GLY A 7 1.18 -7.35 -42.11
N LEU A 8 1.69 -6.11 -42.05
CA LEU A 8 2.30 -5.56 -40.83
C LEU A 8 1.27 -4.92 -39.87
N LEU A 9 0.06 -4.63 -40.35
CA LEU A 9 -0.99 -4.04 -39.52
C LEU A 9 -1.79 -5.07 -38.70
N PHE A 10 -1.70 -6.35 -39.04
CA PHE A 10 -2.52 -7.41 -38.42
C PHE A 10 -1.90 -8.00 -37.14
N THR A 11 -0.64 -7.69 -36.84
CA THR A 11 0.09 -8.24 -35.68
C THR A 11 -0.06 -7.43 -34.39
N CYS A 12 -0.70 -6.25 -34.43
CA CYS A 12 -0.88 -5.41 -33.23
C CYS A 12 -2.19 -5.65 -32.46
N PHE A 13 -3.06 -6.56 -32.91
CA PHE A 13 -4.40 -6.71 -32.30
C PHE A 13 -4.53 -7.76 -31.19
N PHE A 14 -3.45 -8.48 -30.83
CA PHE A 14 -3.52 -9.56 -29.84
C PHE A 14 -2.83 -9.27 -28.51
N ILE A 15 -2.36 -8.04 -28.27
CA ILE A 15 -2.02 -7.60 -26.91
C ILE A 15 -3.33 -7.14 -26.23
N SER A 16 -4.28 -8.06 -26.10
CA SER A 16 -5.40 -7.87 -25.20
C SER A 16 -4.86 -8.09 -23.79
N CYS A 17 -4.66 -7.00 -23.04
CA CYS A 17 -4.50 -7.08 -21.60
C CYS A 17 -5.65 -7.92 -21.06
N LYS A 18 -5.34 -9.13 -20.59
CA LYS A 18 -6.23 -9.87 -19.70
C LYS A 18 -6.40 -9.02 -18.46
N ASN A 19 -7.39 -8.13 -18.46
CA ASN A 19 -7.95 -7.61 -17.24
C ASN A 19 -8.50 -8.84 -16.52
N LYS A 20 -7.72 -9.36 -15.55
CA LYS A 20 -8.29 -10.21 -14.51
C LYS A 20 -9.47 -9.40 -13.98
N LYS A 21 -10.68 -9.90 -14.20
CA LYS A 21 -11.84 -9.36 -13.51
C LYS A 21 -11.49 -9.50 -12.04
N LEU A 22 -11.34 -8.37 -11.35
CA LEU A 22 -11.42 -8.39 -9.90
C LEU A 22 -12.79 -8.98 -9.61
N ASP A 23 -12.79 -10.22 -9.14
CA ASP A 23 -13.94 -10.77 -8.48
C ASP A 23 -14.29 -9.76 -7.39
N SER A 24 -15.53 -9.29 -7.31
CA SER A 24 -15.93 -8.31 -6.27
C SER A 24 -16.02 -8.96 -4.89
N THR A 25 -15.29 -10.06 -4.69
CA THR A 25 -15.16 -10.83 -3.48
C THR A 25 -14.32 -10.00 -2.51
N LYS A 26 -15.01 -9.16 -1.74
CA LYS A 26 -14.58 -8.58 -0.46
C LYS A 26 -13.06 -8.39 -0.32
N ALA A 27 -12.43 -7.56 -1.15
CA ALA A 27 -11.00 -7.32 -1.05
C ALA A 27 -10.69 -6.52 0.22
N TYR A 28 -9.83 -7.05 1.09
CA TYR A 28 -9.29 -6.28 2.21
C TYR A 28 -8.30 -5.24 1.70
N PHE A 29 -8.14 -4.18 2.49
CA PHE A 29 -7.15 -3.16 2.18
C PHE A 29 -5.73 -3.71 2.40
N SER A 30 -4.90 -3.70 1.36
CA SER A 30 -3.49 -4.11 1.47
C SER A 30 -2.63 -2.98 2.03
N VAL A 31 -2.22 -3.11 3.29
CA VAL A 31 -1.32 -2.16 3.94
C VAL A 31 0.06 -2.16 3.27
N VAL A 32 0.55 -3.33 2.84
CA VAL A 32 1.88 -3.43 2.20
C VAL A 32 1.88 -2.74 0.83
N ASP A 33 0.83 -2.91 0.02
CA ASP A 33 0.73 -2.21 -1.27
C ASP A 33 0.60 -0.69 -1.08
N TYR A 34 -0.16 -0.24 -0.08
CA TYR A 34 -0.26 1.17 0.27
C TYR A 34 1.10 1.76 0.67
N LEU A 35 1.79 1.13 1.63
CA LEU A 35 3.14 1.56 2.04
C LEU A 35 4.11 1.53 0.87
N GLY A 36 4.02 0.52 0.00
CA GLY A 36 4.83 0.42 -1.21
C GLY A 36 4.58 1.57 -2.19
N ALA A 37 3.34 2.04 -2.30
CA ALA A 37 2.99 3.21 -3.10
C ALA A 37 3.55 4.50 -2.47
N GLU A 38 3.45 4.67 -1.15
CA GLU A 38 4.02 5.82 -0.44
C GLU A 38 5.55 5.89 -0.57
N VAL A 39 6.24 4.75 -0.42
CA VAL A 39 7.69 4.67 -0.62
C VAL A 39 8.07 5.06 -2.05
N LYS A 40 7.32 4.61 -3.06
CA LYS A 40 7.55 5.02 -4.46
C LYS A 40 7.28 6.51 -4.69
N LYS A 41 6.29 7.11 -4.02
CA LYS A 41 6.05 8.56 -4.10
C LYS A 41 7.26 9.33 -3.59
N MET A 42 7.90 8.88 -2.51
CA MET A 42 9.10 9.50 -1.96
C MET A 42 10.27 9.55 -2.97
N ASP A 43 10.39 8.55 -3.85
CA ASP A 43 11.41 8.55 -4.90
C ASP A 43 11.21 9.67 -5.94
N THR A 44 9.98 10.13 -6.13
CA THR A 44 9.65 11.22 -7.07
C THR A 44 9.91 12.61 -6.51
N LEU A 45 10.04 12.72 -5.19
CA LEU A 45 10.26 14.00 -4.53
C LEU A 45 11.72 14.45 -4.68
N ASP A 46 11.91 15.75 -4.86
CA ASP A 46 13.22 16.41 -4.80
C ASP A 46 13.56 16.81 -3.35
N LEU A 47 13.45 15.83 -2.45
CA LEU A 47 13.73 16.01 -1.02
C LEU A 47 15.01 15.28 -0.64
N ARG A 48 15.72 15.85 0.34
CA ARG A 48 16.88 15.20 0.96
C ARG A 48 16.48 14.59 2.29
N PHE A 49 16.61 13.28 2.40
CA PHE A 49 16.37 12.57 3.65
C PHE A 49 17.56 12.79 4.61
N LYS A 50 17.24 12.91 5.90
CA LYS A 50 18.23 13.04 6.97
C LYS A 50 17.98 11.94 7.99
N LYS A 51 19.04 11.29 8.46
CA LYS A 51 19.01 10.35 9.56
C LYS A 51 19.67 10.97 10.77
N ILE A 52 18.94 11.01 11.87
CA ILE A 52 19.45 11.43 13.17
C ILE A 52 19.76 10.16 13.97
N THR A 53 20.99 10.03 14.45
CA THR A 53 21.41 8.92 15.32
C THR A 53 21.83 9.48 16.66
N THR A 54 21.27 8.95 17.75
CA THR A 54 21.56 9.39 19.12
C THR A 54 22.31 8.29 19.88
N VAL A 55 23.45 8.63 20.47
CA VAL A 55 24.25 7.76 21.36
C VAL A 55 24.70 8.58 22.57
N ASP A 56 24.46 8.07 23.78
CA ASP A 56 24.86 8.71 25.06
C ASP A 56 24.57 10.23 25.09
N ASP A 57 23.33 10.60 24.76
CA ASP A 57 22.79 11.97 24.71
C ASP A 57 23.37 12.91 23.63
N ARG A 58 24.18 12.40 22.71
CA ARG A 58 24.65 13.15 21.54
C ARG A 58 23.97 12.67 20.27
N SER A 59 23.54 13.62 19.45
CA SER A 59 22.89 13.34 18.17
C SER A 59 23.78 13.78 17.01
N ASP A 60 23.95 12.91 16.03
CA ASP A 60 24.59 13.22 14.74
C ASP A 60 23.55 13.11 13.62
N THR A 61 23.70 13.95 12.59
CA THR A 61 22.81 14.00 11.43
C THR A 61 23.59 13.65 10.16
N SER A 62 23.17 12.58 9.50
CA SER A 62 23.71 12.15 8.20
C SER A 62 22.68 12.35 7.10
N LEU A 63 23.15 12.60 5.87
CA LEU A 63 22.30 12.56 4.69
C LEU A 63 22.01 11.11 4.31
N VAL A 64 20.80 10.86 3.84
CA VAL A 64 20.33 9.56 3.40
C VAL A 64 19.95 9.66 1.92
N THR A 65 20.47 8.73 1.13
CA THR A 65 20.12 8.55 -0.29
C THR A 65 18.75 7.91 -0.47
N LYS A 66 18.19 7.98 -1.68
CA LYS A 66 16.90 7.34 -1.98
C LYS A 66 17.00 5.82 -1.84
N GLU A 67 18.13 5.26 -2.27
CA GLU A 67 18.44 3.84 -2.15
C GLU A 67 18.50 3.38 -0.69
N GLU A 68 19.10 4.20 0.19
CA GLU A 68 19.10 3.93 1.64
C GLU A 68 17.72 4.07 2.26
N PHE A 69 16.92 5.05 1.83
CA PHE A 69 15.53 5.18 2.27
C PHE A 69 14.71 3.94 1.92
N GLN A 70 14.81 3.44 0.70
CA GLN A 70 14.16 2.18 0.28
C GLN A 70 14.63 1.00 1.12
N LYS A 71 15.92 0.94 1.46
CA LYS A 71 16.47 -0.09 2.35
C LYS A 71 15.85 -0.03 3.75
N TYR A 72 15.63 1.17 4.30
CA TYR A 72 14.96 1.33 5.59
C TYR A 72 13.48 0.95 5.51
N ALA A 73 12.79 1.32 4.42
CA ALA A 73 11.39 0.97 4.20
C ALA A 73 11.15 -0.54 4.03
N LYS A 74 12.15 -1.30 3.58
CA LYS A 74 12.03 -2.73 3.28
C LYS A 74 11.48 -3.57 4.44
N GLU A 75 11.82 -3.23 5.67
CA GLU A 75 11.33 -3.94 6.85
C GLU A 75 9.80 -3.87 6.95
N PHE A 76 9.22 -2.68 6.73
CA PHE A 76 7.77 -2.48 6.73
C PHE A 76 7.08 -3.15 5.54
N LEU A 77 7.73 -3.16 4.37
CA LEU A 77 7.21 -3.83 3.16
C LEU A 77 7.28 -5.35 3.23
N SER A 78 7.97 -5.90 4.23
CA SER A 78 8.06 -7.35 4.47
C SER A 78 7.13 -7.85 5.56
N LEU A 79 6.35 -6.95 6.17
CA LEU A 79 5.35 -7.32 7.17
C LEU A 79 4.27 -8.21 6.55
N PRO A 80 3.67 -9.10 7.35
CA PRO A 80 2.50 -9.87 6.92
C PRO A 80 1.33 -8.98 6.52
N ASP A 81 0.72 -9.28 5.38
CA ASP A 81 -0.47 -8.57 4.89
C ASP A 81 -1.71 -9.48 4.94
N ILE A 82 -2.74 -9.02 5.66
CA ILE A 82 -4.01 -9.73 5.82
C ILE A 82 -4.85 -9.74 4.54
N ALA A 83 -4.60 -8.82 3.62
CA ALA A 83 -5.25 -8.76 2.32
C ALA A 83 -4.75 -9.82 1.32
N SER A 84 -3.77 -10.65 1.73
CA SER A 84 -3.42 -11.84 0.95
C SER A 84 -4.54 -12.87 0.98
N ASP A 85 -4.90 -13.43 -0.19
CA ASP A 85 -6.00 -14.40 -0.36
C ASP A 85 -6.00 -15.55 0.67
N LYS A 86 -4.82 -15.95 1.15
CA LYS A 86 -4.65 -17.05 2.12
C LYS A 86 -5.01 -16.66 3.56
N LYS A 87 -4.97 -15.37 3.89
CA LYS A 87 -5.15 -14.85 5.26
C LYS A 87 -6.54 -14.25 5.47
N MET A 88 -7.23 -13.77 4.43
CA MET A 88 -8.50 -13.05 4.56
C MET A 88 -9.56 -13.81 5.38
N ASP A 89 -9.68 -15.13 5.19
CA ASP A 89 -10.65 -15.95 5.90
C ASP A 89 -10.39 -16.09 7.41
N ASN A 90 -9.20 -15.73 7.89
CA ASN A 90 -8.83 -15.80 9.31
C ASN A 90 -9.28 -14.58 10.11
N TYR A 91 -9.83 -13.55 9.46
CA TYR A 91 -10.16 -12.29 10.11
C TYR A 91 -11.65 -11.98 10.08
N THR A 92 -12.09 -11.19 11.05
CA THR A 92 -13.38 -10.50 11.04
C THR A 92 -13.15 -9.02 10.76
N GLU A 93 -14.02 -8.43 9.94
CA GLU A 93 -13.97 -7.01 9.59
C GLU A 93 -15.15 -6.28 10.25
N ALA A 94 -14.87 -5.13 10.85
CA ALA A 94 -15.84 -4.18 11.36
C ALA A 94 -15.50 -2.78 10.84
N ASN A 95 -16.53 -1.96 10.63
CA ASN A 95 -16.39 -0.57 10.22
C ASN A 95 -16.96 0.32 11.32
N ASP A 96 -16.26 1.40 11.64
CA ASP A 96 -16.68 2.35 12.66
C ASP A 96 -16.36 3.79 12.23
N PHE A 97 -16.86 4.77 12.99
CA PHE A 97 -16.56 6.18 12.80
C PHE A 97 -16.13 6.81 14.12
N ASP A 98 -14.90 7.31 14.17
CA ASP A 98 -14.41 8.09 15.30
C ASP A 98 -14.93 9.53 15.19
N GLU A 99 -15.95 9.86 15.99
CA GLU A 99 -16.56 11.19 16.01
C GLU A 99 -15.61 12.31 16.49
N ILE A 100 -14.60 11.98 17.31
CA ILE A 100 -13.67 12.96 17.86
C ILE A 100 -12.67 13.39 16.79
N LEU A 101 -12.15 12.41 16.04
CA LEU A 101 -11.15 12.63 14.99
C LEU A 101 -11.77 12.86 13.61
N GLY A 102 -13.07 12.57 13.45
CA GLY A 102 -13.77 12.62 12.17
C GLY A 102 -13.31 11.54 11.18
N ASN A 103 -12.84 10.40 11.67
CA ASN A 103 -12.22 9.36 10.84
C ASN A 103 -13.15 8.16 10.65
N VAL A 104 -13.15 7.57 9.45
CA VAL A 104 -13.67 6.22 9.20
C VAL A 104 -12.62 5.20 9.62
N LEU A 105 -13.04 4.15 10.31
CA LEU A 105 -12.20 3.05 10.77
C LEU A 105 -12.57 1.76 10.04
N LEU A 106 -11.59 1.09 9.43
CA LEU A 106 -11.68 -0.32 9.03
C LEU A 106 -10.89 -1.15 10.06
N ILE A 107 -11.55 -2.06 10.75
CA ILE A 107 -10.98 -2.82 11.86
C ILE A 107 -11.01 -4.31 11.51
N TYR A 108 -9.83 -4.90 11.37
CA TYR A 108 -9.64 -6.32 11.16
C TYR A 108 -9.13 -6.98 12.43
N THR A 109 -9.79 -8.03 12.89
CA THR A 109 -9.42 -8.79 14.09
C THR A 109 -9.25 -10.26 13.75
N ALA A 110 -8.13 -10.85 14.17
CA ALA A 110 -7.89 -12.28 13.97
C ALA A 110 -8.91 -13.11 14.75
N LYS A 111 -9.41 -14.18 14.13
CA LYS A 111 -10.29 -15.16 14.79
C LYS A 111 -9.53 -15.98 15.80
N GLU A 112 -8.25 -16.26 15.52
CA GLU A 112 -7.37 -17.03 16.38
C GLU A 112 -6.29 -16.14 17.03
N PRO A 113 -5.99 -16.30 18.32
CA PRO A 113 -5.06 -15.43 19.04
C PRO A 113 -3.59 -15.60 18.62
N ASN A 114 -3.27 -16.66 17.88
CA ASN A 114 -1.91 -17.01 17.45
C ASN A 114 -1.58 -16.54 16.03
N ASP A 115 -2.50 -15.88 15.34
CA ASP A 115 -2.20 -15.27 14.04
C ASP A 115 -1.16 -14.15 14.19
N GLU A 116 -0.29 -14.06 13.18
CA GLU A 116 0.86 -13.15 13.16
C GLU A 116 0.45 -11.68 13.28
N VAL A 117 -0.66 -11.32 12.63
CA VAL A 117 -1.33 -10.02 12.82
C VAL A 117 -2.57 -10.28 13.66
N ARG A 118 -2.62 -9.75 14.89
CA ARG A 118 -3.76 -9.96 15.80
C ARG A 118 -4.88 -8.95 15.55
N ASN A 119 -4.51 -7.71 15.23
CA ASN A 119 -5.43 -6.63 14.91
C ASN A 119 -4.76 -5.68 13.90
N GLU A 120 -5.55 -5.19 12.96
CA GLU A 120 -5.17 -4.14 12.02
C GLU A 120 -6.31 -3.12 11.98
N THR A 121 -6.01 -1.85 12.22
CA THR A 121 -6.99 -0.77 12.15
C THR A 121 -6.48 0.29 11.18
N ILE A 122 -7.29 0.57 10.16
CA ILE A 122 -7.00 1.56 9.14
C ILE A 122 -7.90 2.75 9.37
N MET A 123 -7.28 3.91 9.61
CA MET A 123 -8.00 5.17 9.79
C MET A 123 -7.98 5.94 8.47
N MET A 124 -9.15 6.41 8.07
CA MET A 124 -9.30 7.18 6.85
C MET A 124 -10.05 8.48 7.13
N GLU A 125 -9.55 9.57 6.55
CA GLU A 125 -10.19 10.88 6.58
C GLU A 125 -11.18 10.98 5.41
N PRO A 126 -12.47 11.23 5.66
CA PRO A 126 -13.42 11.52 4.61
C PRO A 126 -13.21 12.95 4.07
N ASP A 127 -13.24 13.10 2.76
CA ASP A 127 -13.25 14.39 2.08
C ASP A 127 -14.68 14.93 1.89
N GLU A 128 -14.80 16.19 1.46
CA GLU A 128 -16.10 16.86 1.26
C GLU A 128 -17.01 16.18 0.22
N GLN A 129 -16.44 15.31 -0.62
CA GLN A 129 -17.15 14.56 -1.66
C GLN A 129 -17.51 13.14 -1.19
N GLY A 130 -17.15 12.79 0.04
CA GLY A 130 -17.38 11.48 0.64
C GLY A 130 -16.37 10.41 0.21
N ASN A 131 -15.26 10.76 -0.45
CA ASN A 131 -14.17 9.82 -0.65
C ASN A 131 -13.31 9.77 0.61
N THR A 132 -12.69 8.63 0.87
CA THR A 132 -11.85 8.41 2.06
C THR A 132 -10.40 8.26 1.67
N HIS A 133 -9.51 8.96 2.38
CA HIS A 133 -8.05 8.87 2.21
C HIS A 133 -7.43 8.31 3.47
N VAL A 134 -6.45 7.41 3.38
CA VAL A 134 -5.74 6.92 4.56
C VAL A 134 -5.05 8.10 5.25
N LYS A 135 -5.27 8.24 6.56
CA LYS A 135 -4.68 9.30 7.35
C LYS A 135 -3.16 9.08 7.49
N THR A 136 -2.37 10.01 6.95
CA THR A 136 -0.89 10.05 7.03
C THR A 136 -0.38 11.02 8.07
#